data_AF-A0AAU4RUB9-F1
#
_entry.id   AF-A0AAU4RUB9-F1
#
_cell.length_a   1.000
_cell.length_b   1.000
_cell.length_c   1.000
_cell.angle_alpha   90.00
_cell.angle_beta   90.00
_cell.angle_gamma   90.00
#
_symmetry.space_group_name_H-M   'P 1'
#
loop_
_entity.id
_entity.type
_entity.pdbx_description
1 polymer ?
#
loop_
_entity_poly.entity_id
_entity_poly.type
_entity_poly.pdbx_seq_one_letter_code
_entity_poly.pdbx_strand_id
1 'polypeptide(L)'
;MNQLGDAQLRTWTLRYMALLAADAQVQLAWLGERELETESVVEEAELLCRMPKGLMERGALTHKDVQGLQAIGRRLGEIDADCCGGLRANALATDRAWDEVRSLARQFLLSALGEWRQPLPRPVRPYTGDH
;
A
#
# COMPACT_ATOMS: atom_id res chain seq x y z
N MET A 1 20.34 -0.70 -10.14
CA MET A 1 19.96 -0.34 -8.76
C MET A 1 20.62 -1.32 -7.81
N ASN A 2 21.14 -0.84 -6.66
CA ASN A 2 21.93 -1.65 -5.71
C ASN A 2 21.05 -2.26 -4.61
N GLN A 3 21.60 -3.24 -3.86
CA GLN A 3 20.93 -3.95 -2.76
C GLN A 3 20.27 -3.01 -1.71
N LEU A 4 20.89 -1.84 -1.46
CA LEU A 4 20.33 -0.81 -0.57
C LEU A 4 19.00 -0.24 -1.08
N GLY A 5 18.90 -0.02 -2.40
CA GLY A 5 17.67 0.46 -3.04
C GLY A 5 16.57 -0.60 -3.04
N ASP A 6 16.92 -1.87 -3.24
CA ASP A 6 15.94 -2.97 -3.17
C ASP A 6 15.43 -3.19 -1.74
N ALA A 7 16.28 -3.08 -0.72
CA ALA A 7 15.89 -3.17 0.68
C ALA A 7 14.98 -1.99 1.11
N GLN A 8 15.28 -0.78 0.62
CA GLN A 8 14.45 0.39 0.85
C GLN A 8 13.10 0.25 0.16
N LEU A 9 13.07 -0.20 -1.10
CA LEU A 9 11.83 -0.43 -1.84
C LEU A 9 10.98 -1.53 -1.18
N ARG A 10 11.59 -2.65 -0.76
CA ARG A 10 10.91 -3.70 0.01
C ARG A 10 10.30 -3.15 1.30
N THR A 11 11.06 -2.35 2.06
CA THR A 11 10.57 -1.72 3.29
C THR A 11 9.40 -0.79 3.01
N TRP A 12 9.49 -0.02 1.93
CA TRP A 12 8.42 0.87 1.49
C TRP A 12 7.16 0.09 1.11
N THR A 13 7.29 -0.96 0.29
CA THR A 13 6.18 -1.86 -0.05
C THR A 13 5.51 -2.43 1.20
N LEU A 14 6.27 -2.96 2.16
CA LEU A 14 5.71 -3.52 3.39
C LEU A 14 4.94 -2.47 4.21
N ARG A 15 5.48 -1.25 4.35
CA ARG A 15 4.79 -0.17 5.07
C ARG A 15 3.52 0.29 4.34
N TYR A 16 3.54 0.33 3.02
CA TYR A 16 2.36 0.70 2.24
C TYR A 16 1.27 -0.38 2.34
N MET A 17 1.66 -1.67 2.32
CA MET A 17 0.72 -2.75 2.58
C MET A 17 0.16 -2.69 4.01
N ALA A 18 0.94 -2.20 4.99
CA ALA A 18 0.44 -1.94 6.34
C ALA A 18 -0.65 -0.86 6.36
N LEU A 19 -0.50 0.20 5.56
CA LEU A 19 -1.53 1.23 5.37
C LEU A 19 -2.79 0.63 4.73
N LEU A 20 -2.65 -0.17 3.67
CA LEU A 20 -3.80 -0.83 3.03
C LEU A 20 -4.49 -1.85 3.94
N ALA A 21 -3.76 -2.52 4.82
CA ALA A 21 -4.27 -3.50 5.77
C ALA A 21 -4.99 -2.86 6.97
N ALA A 22 -4.73 -1.58 7.25
CA ALA A 22 -5.30 -0.88 8.39
C ALA A 22 -6.83 -0.73 8.27
N ASP A 23 -7.50 -0.57 9.40
CA ASP A 23 -8.94 -0.31 9.42
C ASP A 23 -9.25 1.07 8.81
N ALA A 24 -10.46 1.23 8.28
CA ALA A 24 -10.88 2.44 7.57
C ALA A 24 -10.61 3.73 8.38
N GLN A 25 -10.90 3.70 9.68
CA GLN A 25 -10.65 4.85 10.56
C GLN A 25 -9.17 5.23 10.65
N VAL A 26 -8.28 4.23 10.68
CA VAL A 26 -6.83 4.45 10.72
C VAL A 26 -6.33 4.98 9.36
N GLN A 27 -6.86 4.46 8.25
CA GLN A 27 -6.55 4.94 6.91
C GLN A 27 -6.98 6.40 6.73
N LEU A 28 -8.21 6.75 7.14
CA LEU A 28 -8.74 8.10 7.06
C LEU A 28 -7.99 9.09 7.96
N ALA A 29 -7.62 8.68 9.18
CA ALA A 29 -6.80 9.51 10.06
C ALA A 29 -5.42 9.77 9.43
N TRP A 30 -4.78 8.74 8.88
CA TRP A 30 -3.48 8.87 8.22
C TRP A 30 -3.54 9.76 6.97
N LEU A 31 -4.60 9.66 6.16
CA LEU A 31 -4.85 10.53 5.01
C LEU A 31 -5.07 11.98 5.45
N GLY A 32 -5.93 12.18 6.45
CA GLY A 32 -6.29 13.50 6.98
C GLY A 32 -5.10 14.25 7.60
N GLU A 33 -4.22 13.56 8.33
CA GLU A 33 -2.96 14.14 8.84
C GLU A 33 -2.02 14.64 7.74
N ARG A 34 -2.25 14.23 6.49
CA ARG A 34 -1.35 14.44 5.35
C ARG A 34 -1.98 15.22 4.22
N GLU A 35 -3.24 15.60 4.36
CA GLU A 35 -4.03 16.26 3.32
C GLU A 35 -3.97 15.48 1.99
N LEU A 36 -3.91 14.14 2.08
CA LEU A 36 -3.85 13.26 0.92
C LEU A 36 -5.25 12.77 0.56
N GLU A 37 -5.51 12.71 -0.74
CA GLU A 37 -6.69 12.06 -1.27
C GLU A 37 -6.51 10.53 -1.29
N THR A 38 -7.63 9.81 -1.21
CA THR A 38 -7.64 8.35 -1.34
C THR A 38 -7.03 7.89 -2.67
N GLU A 39 -7.21 8.68 -3.73
CA GLU A 39 -6.64 8.43 -5.06
C GLU A 39 -5.11 8.33 -5.03
N SER A 40 -4.43 9.26 -4.33
CA SER A 40 -2.97 9.23 -4.23
C SER A 40 -2.48 7.95 -3.55
N VAL A 41 -3.25 7.38 -2.63
CA VAL A 41 -2.94 6.08 -2.01
C VAL A 41 -3.17 4.91 -2.97
N VAL A 42 -4.22 4.97 -3.78
CA VAL A 42 -4.50 3.94 -4.80
C VAL A 42 -3.41 3.95 -5.87
N GLU A 43 -3.05 5.12 -6.41
CA GLU A 43 -2.01 5.27 -7.44
C GLU A 43 -0.65 4.72 -6.98
N GLU A 44 -0.22 5.10 -5.77
CA GLU A 44 1.02 4.60 -5.18
C GLU A 44 0.97 3.09 -4.90
N ALA A 45 -0.15 2.58 -4.40
CA ALA A 45 -0.32 1.16 -4.17
C ALA A 45 -0.29 0.35 -5.48
N GLU A 46 -0.94 0.84 -6.54
CA GLU A 46 -0.87 0.23 -7.86
C GLU A 46 0.55 0.21 -8.42
N LEU A 47 1.27 1.33 -8.29
CA LEU A 47 2.67 1.43 -8.72
C LEU A 47 3.53 0.37 -8.02
N LEU A 48 3.36 0.22 -6.70
CA LEU A 48 4.06 -0.80 -5.91
C LEU A 48 3.69 -2.23 -6.32
N CYS A 49 2.44 -2.46 -6.73
CA CYS A 49 1.97 -3.77 -7.21
C CYS A 49 2.44 -4.09 -8.64
N ARG A 50 2.86 -3.08 -9.44
CA ARG A 50 3.41 -3.26 -10.80
C ARG A 50 4.93 -3.51 -10.82
N MET A 51 5.65 -3.14 -9.77
CA MET A 51 7.11 -3.33 -9.66
C MET A 51 7.63 -4.62 -8.97
N PRO A 52 6.84 -5.66 -8.61
CA PRO A 52 7.36 -6.74 -7.76
C PRO A 52 8.27 -7.72 -8.52
N LYS A 53 8.20 -7.75 -9.85
CA LYS A 53 9.00 -8.67 -10.67
C LYS A 53 10.50 -8.40 -10.55
N GLY A 54 10.90 -7.12 -10.59
CA GLY A 54 12.30 -6.74 -10.40
C GLY A 54 12.82 -7.06 -8.98
N LEU A 55 11.97 -6.96 -7.97
CA LEU A 55 12.33 -7.30 -6.58
C LEU A 55 12.45 -8.82 -6.37
N MET A 56 11.61 -9.62 -7.03
CA MET A 56 11.68 -11.08 -6.98
C MET A 56 12.92 -11.61 -7.70
N GLU A 57 13.23 -11.11 -8.89
CA GLU A 57 14.43 -11.50 -9.65
C GLU A 57 15.72 -11.25 -8.87
N ARG A 58 15.69 -10.31 -7.91
CA ARG A 58 16.81 -9.95 -7.04
C ARG A 58 16.70 -10.53 -5.61
N GLY A 59 15.73 -11.40 -5.37
CA GLY A 59 15.57 -12.15 -4.11
C GLY A 59 15.00 -11.33 -2.92
N ALA A 60 14.55 -10.10 -3.14
CA ALA A 60 13.97 -9.26 -2.09
C ALA A 60 12.52 -9.64 -1.75
N LEU A 61 11.84 -10.34 -2.66
CA LEU A 61 10.49 -10.87 -2.49
C LEU A 61 10.44 -12.34 -2.91
N THR A 62 9.61 -13.13 -2.22
CA THR A 62 9.31 -14.50 -2.64
C THR A 62 8.27 -14.51 -3.77
N HIS A 63 8.15 -15.63 -4.48
CA HIS A 63 7.10 -15.80 -5.50
C HIS A 63 5.69 -15.60 -4.92
N LYS A 64 5.48 -16.04 -3.67
CA LYS A 64 4.20 -15.89 -2.96
C LYS A 64 3.90 -14.42 -2.66
N ASP A 65 4.92 -13.64 -2.30
CA ASP A 65 4.79 -12.19 -2.08
C ASP A 65 4.38 -11.48 -3.38
N VAL A 66 4.99 -11.85 -4.50
CA VAL A 66 4.63 -11.29 -5.82
C VAL A 66 3.17 -11.60 -6.18
N GLN A 67 2.72 -12.84 -5.96
CA GLN A 67 1.32 -13.22 -6.22
C GLN A 67 0.35 -12.41 -5.35
N GLY A 68 0.67 -12.20 -4.07
CA GLY A 68 -0.11 -11.35 -3.17
C GLY A 68 -0.21 -9.92 -3.67
N LEU A 69 0.92 -9.31 -4.06
CA LEU A 69 0.95 -7.96 -4.62
C LEU A 69 0.18 -7.84 -5.93
N GLN A 70 0.25 -8.83 -6.82
CA GLN A 70 -0.53 -8.83 -8.05
C GLN A 70 -2.04 -8.93 -7.79
N ALA A 71 -2.46 -9.71 -6.80
CA ALA A 71 -3.87 -9.81 -6.42
C ALA A 71 -4.40 -8.48 -5.86
N ILE A 72 -3.61 -7.81 -5.02
CA ILE A 72 -3.93 -6.47 -4.49
C ILE A 72 -4.03 -5.45 -5.64
N GLY A 73 -3.03 -5.40 -6.51
CA GLY A 73 -3.01 -4.48 -7.65
C GLY A 73 -4.18 -4.67 -8.60
N ARG A 74 -4.60 -5.92 -8.85
CA ARG A 74 -5.79 -6.19 -9.67
C ARG A 74 -7.06 -5.63 -9.03
N ARG A 75 -7.25 -5.85 -7.71
CA ARG A 75 -8.41 -5.34 -6.99
C ARG A 75 -8.44 -3.81 -6.93
N LEU A 76 -7.28 -3.16 -6.77
CA LEU A 76 -7.19 -1.71 -6.81
C LEU A 76 -7.61 -1.14 -8.17
N GLY A 77 -7.16 -1.74 -9.27
CA GLY A 77 -7.56 -1.31 -10.62
C GLY A 77 -9.05 -1.53 -10.94
N GLU A 78 -9.69 -2.50 -10.31
CA GLU A 78 -11.15 -2.69 -10.40
C GLU A 78 -11.90 -1.58 -9.64
N ILE A 79 -11.41 -1.17 -8.46
CA ILE A 79 -12.00 -0.07 -7.68
C ILE A 79 -11.92 1.26 -8.44
N ASP A 80 -10.78 1.55 -9.08
CA ASP A 80 -10.59 2.81 -9.81
C ASP A 80 -11.50 2.93 -11.04
N ALA A 81 -11.73 1.81 -11.74
CA ALA A 81 -12.64 1.75 -12.88
C ALA A 81 -14.11 2.05 -12.50
N ASP A 82 -14.53 1.67 -11.29
CA ASP A 82 -15.92 1.79 -10.83
C ASP A 82 -16.19 3.10 -10.04
N CYS A 83 -15.17 3.75 -9.46
CA CYS A 83 -15.33 4.87 -8.51
C CYS A 83 -15.01 6.28 -9.07
N CYS A 84 -15.02 6.50 -10.39
CA CYS A 84 -14.78 7.82 -10.98
C CYS A 84 -15.83 8.88 -10.55
N GLY A 85 -15.53 9.65 -9.49
CA GLY A 85 -16.23 10.90 -9.17
C GLY A 85 -16.45 11.21 -7.68
N GLY A 86 -15.47 11.87 -7.04
CA GLY A 86 -15.74 12.94 -6.06
C GLY A 86 -16.08 12.59 -4.60
N LEU A 87 -16.31 11.33 -4.21
CA LEU A 87 -16.61 10.96 -2.81
C LEU A 87 -15.76 9.78 -2.29
N ARG A 88 -14.47 9.78 -2.61
CA ARG A 88 -13.55 8.65 -2.31
C ARG A 88 -13.24 8.47 -0.81
N ALA A 89 -13.32 9.52 0.01
CA ALA A 89 -13.12 9.37 1.46
C ALA A 89 -14.18 8.47 2.13
N ASN A 90 -15.44 8.54 1.68
CA ASN A 90 -16.47 7.60 2.14
C ASN A 90 -16.29 6.21 1.52
N ALA A 91 -15.82 6.12 0.28
CA ALA A 91 -15.60 4.83 -0.38
C ALA A 91 -14.64 3.93 0.41
N LEU A 92 -13.59 4.48 1.02
CA LEU A 92 -12.75 3.71 1.95
C LEU A 92 -13.56 3.04 3.07
N ALA A 93 -14.52 3.76 3.66
CA ALA A 93 -15.29 3.24 4.80
C ALA A 93 -16.49 2.38 4.38
N THR A 94 -17.07 2.61 3.20
CA THR A 94 -18.37 2.03 2.82
C THR A 94 -18.31 1.02 1.68
N ASP A 95 -17.26 1.05 0.86
CA ASP A 95 -17.14 0.15 -0.28
C ASP A 95 -16.52 -1.19 0.15
N ARG A 96 -17.25 -2.27 -0.13
CA ARG A 96 -16.84 -3.64 0.16
C ARG A 96 -15.56 -4.04 -0.58
N ALA A 97 -15.27 -3.44 -1.73
CA ALA A 97 -14.04 -3.71 -2.45
C ALA A 97 -12.80 -3.33 -1.62
N TRP A 98 -12.91 -2.27 -0.79
CA TRP A 98 -11.84 -1.90 0.15
C TRP A 98 -11.64 -2.92 1.28
N ASP A 99 -12.68 -3.63 1.71
CA ASP A 99 -12.54 -4.73 2.68
C ASP A 99 -11.77 -5.92 2.10
N GLU A 100 -11.95 -6.20 0.81
CA GLU A 100 -11.16 -7.21 0.11
C GLU A 100 -9.70 -6.79 -0.02
N VAL A 101 -9.43 -5.53 -0.37
CA VAL A 101 -8.06 -4.96 -0.40
C VAL A 101 -7.39 -5.07 0.97
N ARG A 102 -8.09 -4.68 2.05
CA ARG A 102 -7.58 -4.84 3.43
C ARG A 102 -7.24 -6.29 3.74
N SER A 103 -8.14 -7.20 3.40
CA SER A 103 -7.97 -8.63 3.66
C SER A 103 -6.77 -9.20 2.91
N LEU A 104 -6.60 -8.86 1.63
CA LEU A 104 -5.46 -9.26 0.82
C LEU A 104 -4.14 -8.67 1.37
N ALA A 105 -4.14 -7.40 1.76
CA ALA A 105 -2.96 -6.76 2.36
C ALA A 105 -2.57 -7.41 3.69
N ARG A 106 -3.55 -7.76 4.55
CA ARG A 106 -3.30 -8.51 5.80
C ARG A 106 -2.70 -9.87 5.53
N GLN A 107 -3.25 -10.63 4.57
CA GLN A 107 -2.74 -11.94 4.18
C GLN A 107 -1.32 -11.86 3.62
N PHE A 108 -1.04 -10.85 2.80
CA PHE A 108 0.30 -10.58 2.29
C PHE A 108 1.29 -10.34 3.43
N LEU A 109 0.97 -9.45 4.38
CA LEU A 109 1.86 -9.15 5.51
C LEU A 109 2.05 -10.35 6.45
N LEU A 110 0.99 -11.11 6.73
CA LEU A 110 1.08 -12.36 7.50
C LEU A 110 2.03 -13.35 6.81
N SER A 111 1.94 -13.47 5.49
CA SER A 111 2.83 -14.35 4.73
C SER A 111 4.28 -13.86 4.72
N ALA A 112 4.49 -12.56 4.58
CA ALA A 112 5.82 -11.97 4.41
C ALA A 112 6.58 -11.77 5.74
N LEU A 113 5.86 -11.50 6.84
CA LEU A 113 6.42 -11.08 8.13
C LEU A 113 5.91 -11.90 9.33
N GLY A 114 4.87 -12.71 9.17
CA GLY A 114 4.23 -13.44 10.28
C GLY A 114 3.27 -12.60 11.13
N GLU A 115 3.21 -11.28 10.91
CA GLU A 115 2.33 -10.34 11.62
C GLU A 115 1.89 -9.23 10.65
N TRP A 116 0.61 -8.87 10.68
CA TRP A 116 0.07 -7.83 9.79
C TRP A 116 0.09 -6.44 10.42
N ARG A 117 0.08 -6.33 11.76
CA ARG A 117 0.17 -5.04 12.46
C ARG A 117 1.57 -4.48 12.40
N GLN A 118 1.86 -3.82 11.29
CA GLN A 118 3.13 -3.15 11.01
C GLN A 118 2.99 -1.63 11.18
N PRO A 119 4.07 -0.92 11.48
CA PRO A 119 4.04 0.53 11.56
C PRO A 119 3.66 1.14 10.21
N LEU A 120 2.71 2.09 10.24
CA LEU A 120 2.30 2.85 9.06
C LEU A 120 3.48 3.64 8.47
N PRO A 121 3.43 4.00 7.17
CA PRO A 121 4.44 4.84 6.57
C PRO A 121 4.55 6.16 7.34
N ARG A 122 5.72 6.40 7.93
CA ARG A 122 6.00 7.65 8.64
C ARG A 122 6.13 8.79 7.65
N PRO A 123 5.79 10.03 8.05
CA PRO A 123 6.10 11.18 7.23
C PRO A 123 7.62 11.20 7.06
N VAL A 124 8.08 11.28 5.82
CA VAL A 124 9.36 11.96 5.60
C VAL A 124 9.03 13.39 5.99
N ARG A 125 9.45 13.82 7.19
CA ARG A 125 9.27 15.23 7.57
C ARG A 125 9.82 16.06 6.42
N PRO A 126 9.10 17.09 5.93
CA PRO A 126 9.73 18.02 5.01
C PRO A 126 11.02 18.47 5.69
N TYR A 127 12.12 18.34 4.98
CA TYR A 127 13.40 18.87 5.40
C TYR A 127 13.19 20.38 5.56
N THR A 128 12.90 20.83 6.78
CA THR A 128 13.09 22.22 7.15
C THR A 128 14.59 22.43 7.10
N GLY A 129 15.08 22.76 5.90
CA GLY A 129 16.40 23.33 5.74
C GLY A 129 16.38 24.63 6.52
N ASP A 130 16.95 24.60 7.72
CA ASP A 130 17.35 25.81 8.41
C ASP A 130 18.33 26.54 7.49
N HIS A 131 17.87 27.68 6.99
CA HIS A 131 18.66 28.70 6.31
C HIS A 131 19.35 29.60 7.32
#